data_AF-A0A949Z2W4-F1
#
_entry.id   AF-A0A949Z2W4-F1
#
_cell.length_a   1.000
_cell.length_b   1.000
_cell.length_c   1.000
_cell.angle_alpha   90.00
_cell.angle_beta   90.00
_cell.angle_gamma   90.00
#
_symmetry.space_group_name_H-M   'P 1'
#
loop_
_entity.id
_entity.type
_entity.pdbx_description
1 polymer ?
#
loop_
_entity_poly.entity_id
_entity_poly.type
_entity_poly.pdbx_seq_one_letter_code
_entity_poly.pdbx_strand_id
1 'polypeptide(L)'
;MVSWHIFGWPEAHDNDGERAARAALALLDTVLKLNHDSSPKLAARVGIDSGAVVVGAGVDKDAGVFGETPNIAARLQATAAPGTVLITAATHRLISGLFIVEAMGPRALKGVATRLEVFQVVRPTGVRGRLAAARSLTPFVGREEELRLLLSRWQRACEGEGQLALVVGEAGIGKSRLVAEFHYHIRDTPHIWLESAGEQFFQNSPFHALTEMLSQWLQMQGGGANAGEMLERLERVLAWAGLKLDEAVPLVAELLELPVGERYPALAFVPEQKRRRLFAVLMGWVFAAARLQALVMVVEDFNRRQCC
;
A
#
# COMPACT_ATOMS: atom_id res chain seq x y z
N MET A 1 -10.05 -25.11 16.77
CA MET A 1 -9.19 -25.69 15.72
C MET A 1 -8.17 -24.62 15.34
N VAL A 2 -6.88 -24.96 15.27
CA VAL A 2 -5.82 -24.04 14.83
C VAL A 2 -5.32 -24.58 13.49
N SER A 3 -5.35 -23.74 12.46
CA SER A 3 -4.88 -24.09 11.12
C SER A 3 -3.73 -23.17 10.74
N TRP A 4 -2.70 -23.72 10.12
CA TRP A 4 -1.55 -22.97 9.61
C TRP A 4 -1.47 -23.04 8.09
N HIS A 5 -0.92 -22.01 7.46
CA HIS A 5 -0.64 -21.94 6.02
C HIS A 5 0.71 -21.26 5.84
N ILE A 6 1.45 -21.67 4.81
CA ILE A 6 2.77 -21.14 4.48
C ILE A 6 2.69 -20.47 3.12
N PHE A 7 3.27 -19.28 3.03
CA PHE A 7 3.52 -18.57 1.79
C PHE A 7 5.03 -18.61 1.53
N GLY A 8 5.42 -18.80 0.28
CA GLY A 8 6.83 -18.95 -0.12
C GLY A 8 7.42 -20.36 -0.11
N TRP A 9 6.56 -21.38 -0.18
CA TRP A 9 6.93 -22.78 -0.42
C TRP A 9 6.01 -23.38 -1.48
N PRO A 10 6.50 -24.18 -2.45
CA PRO A 10 7.89 -24.63 -2.65
C PRO A 10 8.85 -23.57 -3.19
N GLU A 11 8.33 -22.49 -3.75
CA GLU A 11 9.11 -21.36 -4.27
C GLU A 11 8.77 -20.08 -3.50
N ALA A 12 9.81 -19.40 -3.01
CA ALA A 12 9.70 -18.12 -2.32
C ALA A 12 9.57 -16.97 -3.32
N HIS A 13 8.63 -16.07 -3.07
CA HIS A 13 8.35 -14.87 -3.85
C HIS A 13 8.43 -13.63 -2.96
N ASP A 14 8.89 -12.51 -3.51
CA ASP A 14 9.03 -11.26 -2.75
C ASP A 14 7.70 -10.71 -2.21
N ASN A 15 6.56 -11.14 -2.77
CA ASN A 15 5.22 -10.70 -2.38
C ASN A 15 4.50 -11.65 -1.41
N ASP A 16 5.15 -12.68 -0.87
CA ASP A 16 4.50 -13.67 0.00
C ASP A 16 3.94 -13.06 1.30
N GLY A 17 4.61 -12.06 1.84
CA GLY A 17 4.09 -11.28 2.97
C GLY A 17 2.78 -10.57 2.64
N GLU A 18 2.67 -9.96 1.44
CA GLU A 18 1.44 -9.32 0.99
C GLU A 18 0.32 -10.34 0.84
N ARG A 19 0.60 -11.46 0.15
CA ARG A 19 -0.37 -12.53 -0.09
C ARG A 19 -0.94 -13.07 1.24
N ALA A 20 -0.07 -13.29 2.23
CA ALA A 20 -0.47 -13.72 3.56
C ALA A 20 -1.40 -12.71 4.25
N ALA A 21 -1.05 -11.41 4.23
CA ALA A 21 -1.85 -10.36 4.83
C ALA A 21 -3.22 -10.19 4.15
N ARG A 22 -3.29 -10.30 2.81
CA ARG A 22 -4.56 -10.26 2.06
C ARG A 22 -5.45 -11.46 2.39
N ALA A 23 -4.88 -12.66 2.40
CA ALA A 23 -5.61 -13.88 2.72
C ALA A 23 -6.19 -13.83 4.13
N ALA A 24 -5.42 -13.30 5.10
CA ALA A 24 -5.87 -13.12 6.47
C ALA A 24 -7.08 -12.19 6.58
N LEU A 25 -7.04 -11.01 5.92
CA LEU A 25 -8.17 -10.08 5.92
C LEU A 25 -9.42 -10.66 5.22
N ALA A 26 -9.23 -11.35 4.10
CA ALA A 26 -10.33 -12.00 3.37
C ALA A 26 -10.98 -13.12 4.20
N LEU A 27 -10.20 -13.86 4.97
CA LEU A 27 -10.71 -14.87 5.90
C LEU A 27 -11.60 -14.23 6.97
N LEU A 28 -11.18 -13.12 7.57
CA LEU A 28 -11.98 -12.41 8.57
C LEU A 28 -13.30 -11.88 7.99
N ASP A 29 -13.26 -11.30 6.79
CA ASP A 29 -14.45 -10.84 6.07
C ASP A 29 -15.42 -11.99 5.76
N THR A 30 -14.89 -13.15 5.36
CA THR A 30 -15.70 -14.34 5.11
C THR A 30 -16.37 -14.85 6.39
N VAL A 31 -15.66 -14.86 7.52
CA VAL A 31 -16.22 -15.24 8.82
C VAL A 31 -17.32 -14.26 9.26
N LEU A 32 -17.13 -12.96 9.04
CA LEU A 32 -18.15 -11.96 9.30
C LEU A 32 -19.42 -12.17 8.45
N LYS A 33 -19.26 -12.49 7.16
CA LYS A 33 -20.38 -12.80 6.26
C LYS A 33 -21.12 -14.07 6.67
N LEU A 34 -20.40 -15.15 6.96
CA LEU A 34 -21.00 -16.41 7.44
C LEU A 34 -21.79 -16.20 8.74
N ASN A 35 -21.28 -15.33 9.61
CA ASN A 35 -21.95 -14.95 10.83
C ASN A 35 -23.24 -14.17 10.62
N HIS A 36 -23.61 -13.73 9.42
CA HIS A 36 -24.92 -13.12 9.20
C HIS A 36 -26.04 -14.13 9.49
N ASP A 37 -25.96 -15.32 8.88
CA ASP A 37 -27.03 -16.33 8.91
C ASP A 37 -26.72 -17.52 9.84
N SER A 38 -25.51 -17.58 10.40
CA SER A 38 -25.07 -18.71 11.24
C SER A 38 -25.34 -18.50 12.74
N SER A 39 -25.71 -19.58 13.41
CA SER A 39 -25.68 -19.72 14.87
C SER A 39 -25.16 -21.13 15.22
N PRO A 40 -24.13 -21.26 16.08
CA PRO A 40 -23.43 -20.21 16.82
C PRO A 40 -22.54 -19.33 15.91
N LYS A 41 -22.18 -18.13 16.41
CA LYS A 41 -21.25 -17.22 15.72
C LYS A 41 -19.83 -17.78 15.77
N LEU A 42 -19.15 -17.73 14.64
CA LEU A 42 -17.75 -18.08 14.46
C LEU A 42 -16.87 -16.88 14.80
N ALA A 43 -15.68 -17.13 15.35
CA ALA A 43 -14.67 -16.11 15.57
C ALA A 43 -13.34 -16.59 15.01
N ALA A 44 -12.68 -15.74 14.22
CA ALA A 44 -11.36 -16.00 13.69
C ALA A 44 -10.41 -14.87 14.07
N ARG A 45 -9.13 -15.20 14.15
CA ARG A 45 -8.03 -14.29 14.45
C ARG A 45 -6.78 -14.85 13.81
N VAL A 46 -5.89 -13.98 13.35
CA VAL A 46 -4.72 -14.40 12.55
C VAL A 46 -3.44 -13.78 13.11
N GLY A 47 -2.36 -14.56 13.12
CA GLY A 47 -1.01 -14.10 13.42
C GLY A 47 -0.08 -14.46 12.26
N ILE A 48 0.72 -13.51 11.79
CA ILE A 48 1.63 -13.68 10.66
C ILE A 48 3.05 -13.30 11.08
N ASP A 49 4.00 -14.21 10.87
CA ASP A 49 5.43 -13.95 11.01
C ASP A 49 6.15 -14.34 9.73
N SER A 50 7.29 -13.70 9.48
CA SER A 50 8.13 -13.91 8.28
C SER A 50 9.56 -14.14 8.72
N GLY A 51 10.17 -15.23 8.27
CA GLY A 51 11.54 -15.59 8.63
C GLY A 51 11.97 -16.91 8.00
N ALA A 52 13.24 -17.26 8.19
CA ALA A 52 13.80 -18.49 7.65
C ALA A 52 13.18 -19.71 8.34
N VAL A 53 12.75 -20.67 7.53
CA VAL A 53 12.22 -21.96 7.97
C VAL A 53 12.88 -23.09 7.20
N VAL A 54 13.01 -24.25 7.84
CA VAL A 54 13.46 -25.48 7.21
C VAL A 54 12.25 -26.38 7.01
N VAL A 55 11.96 -26.72 5.76
CA VAL A 55 10.90 -27.67 5.43
C VAL A 55 11.53 -29.05 5.27
N GLY A 56 11.14 -30.00 6.12
CA GLY A 56 11.64 -31.37 6.05
C GLY A 56 11.05 -32.11 4.86
N ALA A 57 11.89 -32.71 4.02
CA ALA A 57 11.47 -33.65 2.99
C ALA A 57 11.15 -35.01 3.63
N GLY A 58 9.96 -35.15 4.21
CA GLY A 58 9.43 -36.42 4.70
C GLY A 58 8.71 -37.18 3.59
N VAL A 59 8.82 -38.51 3.60
CA VAL A 59 8.13 -39.43 2.66
C VAL A 59 6.62 -39.50 2.92
N ASP A 60 6.16 -39.00 4.07
CA ASP A 60 4.75 -38.77 4.39
C ASP A 60 4.32 -37.33 4.15
N LYS A 61 3.07 -37.14 3.70
CA LYS A 61 2.47 -35.88 3.21
C LYS A 61 2.43 -34.71 4.21
N ASP A 62 2.94 -34.90 5.42
CA ASP A 62 3.11 -33.86 6.43
C ASP A 62 4.58 -33.43 6.47
N ALA A 63 5.00 -32.65 5.47
CA ALA A 63 6.32 -32.02 5.46
C ALA A 63 6.42 -31.08 6.69
N GLY A 64 7.10 -31.56 7.73
CA GLY A 64 7.28 -30.80 8.97
C GLY A 64 8.02 -29.50 8.70
N VAL A 65 7.45 -28.37 9.15
CA VAL A 65 8.07 -27.06 9.02
C VAL A 65 8.72 -26.70 10.34
N PHE A 66 10.04 -26.57 10.32
CA PHE A 66 10.87 -26.34 11.49
C PHE A 66 11.45 -24.93 11.45
N GLY A 67 11.41 -24.23 12.59
CA GLY A 67 11.94 -22.88 12.73
C GLY A 67 11.25 -22.10 13.85
N GLU A 68 11.78 -20.93 14.16
CA GLU A 68 11.15 -20.04 15.15
C GLU A 68 9.88 -19.39 14.57
N THR A 69 9.86 -19.10 13.27
CA THR A 69 8.76 -18.42 12.57
C THR A 69 7.38 -19.05 12.77
N PRO A 70 7.15 -20.36 12.53
CA PRO A 70 5.82 -20.96 12.75
C PRO A 70 5.40 -20.89 14.22
N ASN A 71 6.36 -21.00 15.16
CA ASN A 71 6.09 -20.88 16.59
C ASN A 71 5.72 -19.44 16.98
N ILE A 72 6.41 -18.44 16.42
CA ILE A 72 6.13 -17.02 16.65
C ILE A 72 4.75 -16.66 16.07
N ALA A 73 4.45 -17.08 14.83
CA ALA A 73 3.15 -16.82 14.20
C ALA A 73 1.97 -17.40 15.02
N ALA A 74 2.10 -18.65 15.49
CA ALA A 74 1.08 -19.28 16.32
C ALA A 74 0.90 -18.57 17.68
N ARG A 75 2.01 -18.16 18.31
CA ARG A 75 1.97 -17.41 19.58
C ARG A 75 1.37 -16.02 19.39
N LEU A 76 1.70 -15.35 18.29
CA LEU A 76 1.15 -14.05 17.94
C LEU A 76 -0.37 -14.14 17.73
N GLN A 77 -0.83 -15.15 16.98
CA GLN A 77 -2.26 -15.45 16.80
C GLN A 77 -2.97 -15.66 18.14
N ALA A 78 -2.35 -16.35 19.10
CA ALA A 78 -2.94 -16.60 20.41
C ALA A 78 -3.20 -15.31 21.21
N THR A 79 -2.39 -14.27 20.98
CA THR A 79 -2.55 -12.94 21.61
C THR A 79 -3.49 -12.00 20.85
N ALA A 80 -3.93 -12.39 19.65
CA ALA A 80 -4.83 -11.59 18.84
C ALA A 80 -6.26 -11.61 19.40
N ALA A 81 -6.89 -10.44 19.37
CA ALA A 81 -8.32 -10.32 19.62
C ALA A 81 -9.11 -11.01 18.48
N PRO A 82 -10.33 -11.50 18.74
CA PRO A 82 -11.22 -11.94 17.67
C PRO A 82 -11.41 -10.85 16.61
N GLY A 83 -11.37 -11.23 15.33
CA GLY A 83 -11.56 -10.32 14.21
C GLY A 83 -10.34 -9.49 13.84
N THR A 84 -9.14 -9.83 14.35
CA THR A 84 -7.91 -9.08 14.02
C THR A 84 -6.82 -9.93 13.39
N VAL A 85 -5.96 -9.25 12.63
CA VAL A 85 -4.73 -9.80 12.04
C VAL A 85 -3.55 -9.11 12.70
N LEU A 86 -2.72 -9.86 13.41
CA LEU A 86 -1.49 -9.36 14.00
C LEU A 86 -0.28 -9.82 13.19
N ILE A 87 0.70 -8.94 13.06
CA ILE A 87 1.96 -9.19 12.35
C ILE A 87 3.17 -8.78 13.20
N THR A 88 4.30 -9.44 12.99
CA THR A 88 5.58 -9.03 13.57
C THR A 88 6.24 -7.90 12.77
N ALA A 89 7.27 -7.27 13.33
CA ALA A 89 8.11 -6.32 12.61
C ALA A 89 8.74 -6.89 11.33
N ALA A 90 9.05 -8.20 11.30
CA ALA A 90 9.62 -8.84 10.12
C ALA A 90 8.62 -8.83 8.96
N THR A 91 7.39 -9.29 9.21
CA THR A 91 6.30 -9.21 8.22
C THR A 91 5.96 -7.77 7.86
N HIS A 92 5.93 -6.85 8.83
CA HIS A 92 5.63 -5.44 8.59
C HIS A 92 6.59 -4.80 7.58
N ARG A 93 7.89 -5.10 7.67
CA ARG A 93 8.88 -4.61 6.69
C ARG A 93 8.59 -5.06 5.26
N LEU A 94 8.09 -6.29 5.08
CA LEU A 94 7.79 -6.85 3.77
C LEU A 94 6.51 -6.28 3.15
N ILE A 95 5.56 -5.83 3.98
CA ILE A 95 4.26 -5.34 3.51
C ILE A 95 4.08 -3.83 3.69
N SER A 96 5.15 -3.14 4.08
CA SER A 96 5.15 -1.70 4.32
C SER A 96 4.69 -0.96 3.05
N GLY A 97 3.77 0.00 3.22
CA GLY A 97 3.15 0.73 2.11
C GLY A 97 1.97 0.03 1.42
N LEU A 98 1.78 -1.28 1.61
CA LEU A 98 0.68 -2.03 1.00
C LEU A 98 -0.58 -2.10 1.89
N PHE A 99 -0.40 -1.86 3.19
CA PHE A 99 -1.46 -1.92 4.20
C PHE A 99 -1.35 -0.78 5.21
N ILE A 100 -2.50 -0.29 5.66
CA ILE A 100 -2.63 0.50 6.88
C ILE A 100 -2.51 -0.45 8.06
N VAL A 101 -1.53 -0.18 8.91
CA VAL A 101 -1.27 -0.95 10.12
C VAL A 101 -1.26 -0.04 11.35
N GLU A 102 -1.71 -0.57 12.48
CA GLU A 102 -1.66 0.10 13.77
C GLU A 102 -0.56 -0.51 14.64
N ALA A 103 0.28 0.32 15.24
CA ALA A 103 1.30 -0.15 16.17
C ALA A 103 0.65 -0.57 17.49
N MET A 104 0.81 -1.84 17.85
CA MET A 104 0.31 -2.39 19.12
C MET A 104 1.39 -2.39 20.21
N GLY A 105 2.60 -1.96 19.86
CA GLY A 105 3.78 -1.89 20.71
C GLY A 105 4.43 -3.25 20.98
N PRO A 106 5.51 -3.27 21.78
CA PRO A 106 6.25 -4.48 22.10
C PRO A 106 5.46 -5.42 23.00
N ARG A 107 5.31 -6.67 22.58
CA ARG A 107 4.60 -7.73 23.33
C ARG A 107 5.53 -8.88 23.70
N ALA A 108 5.35 -9.38 24.92
CA ALA A 108 6.00 -10.61 25.35
C ALA A 108 5.19 -11.81 24.84
N LEU A 109 5.82 -12.64 24.01
CA LEU A 109 5.24 -13.91 23.59
C LEU A 109 5.82 -15.04 24.46
N LYS A 110 4.97 -15.95 24.94
CA LYS A 110 5.40 -17.06 25.78
C LYS A 110 6.54 -17.84 25.10
N GLY A 111 7.70 -17.96 25.77
CA GLY A 111 8.84 -18.71 25.25
C GLY A 111 9.63 -18.01 24.15
N VAL A 112 9.46 -16.69 23.97
CA VAL A 112 10.36 -15.83 23.20
C VAL A 112 11.11 -14.96 24.20
N ALA A 113 12.45 -14.94 24.13
CA ALA A 113 13.28 -14.27 25.13
C ALA A 113 13.11 -12.74 25.11
N THR A 114 12.85 -12.18 23.93
CA THR A 114 12.70 -10.73 23.72
C THR A 114 11.24 -10.36 23.47
N ARG A 115 10.87 -9.12 23.83
CA ARG A 115 9.60 -8.55 23.40
C ARG A 115 9.68 -8.25 21.92
N LEU A 116 8.63 -8.62 21.18
CA LEU A 116 8.54 -8.36 19.74
C LEU A 116 7.60 -7.19 19.49
N GLU A 117 8.00 -6.28 18.61
CA GLU A 117 7.10 -5.25 18.09
C GLU A 117 5.97 -5.91 17.29
N VAL A 118 4.74 -5.57 17.65
CA VAL A 118 3.52 -6.12 17.04
C VAL A 118 2.73 -5.00 16.39
N PHE A 119 2.21 -5.31 15.20
CA PHE A 119 1.33 -4.41 14.45
C PHE A 119 0.03 -5.14 14.15
N GLN A 120 -1.08 -4.40 14.10
CA GLN A 120 -2.35 -4.89 13.61
C GLN A 120 -2.52 -4.45 12.15
N VAL A 121 -2.83 -5.37 11.25
CA VAL A 121 -3.23 -5.02 9.89
C VAL A 121 -4.70 -4.61 9.90
N VAL A 122 -4.97 -3.35 9.57
CA VAL A 122 -6.32 -2.79 9.59
C VAL A 122 -6.99 -2.99 8.24
N ARG A 123 -6.35 -2.54 7.16
CA ARG A 123 -6.87 -2.61 5.80
C ARG A 123 -5.77 -2.40 4.76
N PRO A 124 -5.97 -2.80 3.49
CA PRO A 124 -5.07 -2.40 2.40
C PRO A 124 -5.08 -0.87 2.20
N THR A 125 -3.98 -0.32 1.69
CA THR A 125 -3.89 1.07 1.22
C THR A 125 -4.65 1.27 -0.11
N GLY A 126 -5.13 2.51 -0.38
CA GLY A 126 -5.79 2.90 -1.66
C GLY A 126 -7.26 2.48 -1.85
N VAL A 127 -7.82 2.73 -3.04
CA VAL A 127 -9.21 2.43 -3.45
C VAL A 127 -9.56 0.92 -3.33
N ARG A 128 -8.54 0.08 -3.13
CA ARG A 128 -8.63 -1.34 -2.77
C ARG A 128 -9.61 -1.66 -1.64
N GLY A 129 -9.75 -0.81 -0.61
CA GLY A 129 -10.71 -1.05 0.49
C GLY A 129 -12.18 -0.98 0.07
N ARG A 130 -12.52 -0.09 -0.88
CA ARG A 130 -13.90 0.11 -1.38
C ARG A 130 -14.26 -0.85 -2.51
N LEU A 131 -13.31 -1.15 -3.40
CA LEU A 131 -13.54 -2.05 -4.54
C LEU A 131 -13.42 -3.52 -4.19
N ALA A 132 -12.61 -3.93 -3.20
CA ALA A 132 -12.55 -5.32 -2.73
C ALA A 132 -13.91 -5.85 -2.25
N ALA A 133 -14.73 -4.99 -1.62
CA ALA A 133 -16.11 -5.31 -1.25
C ALA A 133 -16.99 -5.56 -2.49
N ALA A 134 -16.81 -4.77 -3.56
CA ALA A 134 -17.54 -4.88 -4.82
C ALA A 134 -17.12 -6.06 -5.71
N ARG A 135 -15.92 -6.65 -5.53
CA ARG A 135 -15.44 -7.84 -6.28
C ARG A 135 -16.33 -9.07 -6.09
N SER A 136 -17.11 -9.10 -5.00
CA SER A 136 -17.92 -10.25 -4.60
C SER A 136 -19.21 -10.42 -5.41
N LEU A 137 -19.54 -9.50 -6.33
CA LEU A 137 -20.92 -9.39 -6.84
C LEU A 137 -21.11 -9.52 -8.36
N THR A 138 -20.08 -9.33 -9.22
CA THR A 138 -20.25 -9.50 -10.68
C THR A 138 -18.97 -9.94 -11.44
N PRO A 139 -19.09 -10.84 -12.44
CA PRO A 139 -18.00 -11.18 -13.37
C PRO A 139 -17.54 -9.96 -14.18
N PHE A 140 -16.24 -9.86 -14.47
CA PHE A 140 -15.69 -8.85 -15.38
C PHE A 140 -15.82 -9.38 -16.82
N VAL A 141 -16.68 -8.75 -17.63
CA VAL A 141 -16.99 -9.18 -19.00
C VAL A 141 -17.04 -7.96 -19.93
N GLY A 142 -16.49 -8.10 -21.14
CA GLY A 142 -16.64 -7.11 -22.23
C GLY A 142 -15.66 -5.94 -22.17
N ARG A 143 -14.54 -6.10 -21.46
CA ARG A 143 -13.47 -5.10 -21.29
C ARG A 143 -12.06 -5.72 -21.40
N GLU A 144 -11.97 -6.89 -22.03
CA GLU A 144 -10.75 -7.67 -22.14
C GLU A 144 -9.70 -6.97 -23.02
N GLU A 145 -10.13 -6.19 -24.01
CA GLU A 145 -9.24 -5.45 -24.90
C GLU A 145 -8.57 -4.26 -24.20
N GLU A 146 -9.33 -3.49 -23.44
CA GLU A 146 -8.78 -2.37 -22.66
C GLU A 146 -7.84 -2.88 -21.56
N LEU A 147 -8.19 -3.99 -20.91
CA LEU A 147 -7.30 -4.63 -19.94
C LEU A 147 -6.01 -5.09 -20.61
N ARG A 148 -6.08 -5.75 -21.77
CA ARG A 148 -4.91 -6.18 -22.54
C ARG A 148 -4.03 -4.99 -22.94
N LEU A 149 -4.64 -3.87 -23.33
CA LEU A 149 -3.91 -2.64 -23.63
C LEU A 149 -3.15 -2.12 -22.40
N LEU A 150 -3.80 -2.06 -21.23
CA LEU A 150 -3.13 -1.64 -19.98
C LEU A 150 -1.98 -2.58 -19.60
N LEU A 151 -2.17 -3.89 -19.75
CA LEU A 151 -1.13 -4.89 -19.48
C LEU A 151 0.05 -4.79 -20.45
N SER A 152 -0.20 -4.52 -21.73
CA SER A 152 0.88 -4.31 -22.70
C SER A 152 1.71 -3.05 -22.38
N ARG A 153 1.05 -1.98 -21.89
CA ARG A 153 1.73 -0.77 -21.42
C ARG A 153 2.53 -1.04 -20.15
N TRP A 154 1.97 -1.84 -19.24
CA TRP A 154 2.71 -2.25 -18.04
C TRP A 154 4.03 -2.94 -18.38
N GLN A 155 4.02 -3.89 -19.32
CA GLN A 155 5.24 -4.58 -19.75
C GLN A 155 6.32 -3.60 -20.24
N ARG A 156 5.95 -2.65 -21.11
CA ARG A 156 6.87 -1.60 -21.59
C ARG A 156 7.37 -0.69 -20.47
N ALA A 157 6.51 -0.37 -19.49
CA ALA A 157 6.90 0.40 -18.33
C ALA A 157 7.94 -0.33 -17.46
N CYS A 158 7.80 -1.65 -17.29
CA CYS A 158 8.79 -2.49 -16.63
C CYS A 158 10.13 -2.55 -17.38
N GLU A 159 10.10 -2.40 -18.71
CA GLU A 159 11.31 -2.29 -19.56
C GLU A 159 11.96 -0.90 -19.51
N GLY A 160 11.41 0.03 -18.73
CA GLY A 160 11.92 1.39 -18.56
C GLY A 160 11.32 2.42 -19.54
N GLU A 161 10.37 2.02 -20.39
CA GLU A 161 9.65 2.93 -21.27
C GLU A 161 8.43 3.50 -20.56
N GLY A 162 8.52 4.74 -20.05
CA GLY A 162 7.40 5.41 -19.39
C GLY A 162 6.13 5.41 -20.25
N GLN A 163 5.00 4.98 -19.67
CA GLN A 163 3.71 4.90 -20.35
C GLN A 163 2.67 5.84 -19.72
N LEU A 164 1.76 6.33 -20.54
CA LEU A 164 0.58 7.08 -20.12
C LEU A 164 -0.66 6.42 -20.68
N ALA A 165 -1.67 6.16 -19.85
CA ALA A 165 -2.97 5.66 -20.27
C ALA A 165 -4.11 6.55 -19.78
N LEU A 166 -5.04 6.86 -20.69
CA LEU A 166 -6.24 7.63 -20.39
C LEU A 166 -7.46 6.72 -20.52
N VAL A 167 -8.19 6.55 -19.43
CA VAL A 167 -9.41 5.74 -19.39
C VAL A 167 -10.63 6.66 -19.45
N VAL A 168 -11.27 6.71 -20.62
CA VAL A 168 -12.47 7.53 -20.87
C VAL A 168 -13.71 6.64 -20.96
N GLY A 169 -14.83 7.12 -20.43
CA GLY A 169 -16.10 6.42 -20.51
C GLY A 169 -17.17 7.07 -19.63
N GLU A 170 -18.42 6.66 -19.80
CA GLU A 170 -19.54 7.19 -19.04
C GLU A 170 -19.41 6.90 -17.53
N ALA A 171 -20.08 7.71 -16.72
CA ALA A 171 -20.14 7.46 -15.28
C ALA A 171 -20.81 6.09 -15.03
N GLY A 172 -20.24 5.28 -14.14
CA GLY A 172 -20.76 3.94 -13.85
C GLY A 172 -20.39 2.83 -14.86
N ILE A 173 -19.72 3.14 -15.99
CA ILE A 173 -19.36 2.14 -17.02
C ILE A 173 -18.25 1.15 -16.60
N GLY A 174 -17.77 1.24 -15.36
CA GLY A 174 -16.73 0.36 -14.83
C GLY A 174 -15.28 0.83 -15.03
N LYS A 175 -15.01 2.13 -15.20
CA LYS A 175 -13.62 2.67 -15.30
C LYS A 175 -12.76 2.26 -14.08
N SER A 176 -13.25 2.52 -12.88
CA SER A 176 -12.54 2.11 -11.65
C SER A 176 -12.47 0.59 -11.50
N ARG A 177 -13.41 -0.17 -12.10
CA ARG A 177 -13.35 -1.63 -12.17
C ARG A 177 -12.21 -2.11 -13.08
N LEU A 178 -12.04 -1.48 -14.25
CA LEU A 178 -10.92 -1.76 -15.17
C LEU A 178 -9.57 -1.50 -14.51
N VAL A 179 -9.41 -0.37 -13.81
CA VAL A 179 -8.17 -0.04 -13.07
C VAL A 179 -7.90 -1.08 -11.98
N ALA A 180 -8.94 -1.52 -11.25
CA ALA A 180 -8.81 -2.54 -10.24
C ALA A 180 -8.44 -3.92 -10.82
N GLU A 181 -9.01 -4.30 -11.97
CA GLU A 181 -8.62 -5.54 -12.66
C GLU A 181 -7.18 -5.47 -13.18
N PHE A 182 -6.79 -4.34 -13.77
CA PHE A 182 -5.40 -4.11 -14.17
C PHE A 182 -4.44 -4.27 -12.99
N HIS A 183 -4.70 -3.60 -11.86
CA HIS A 183 -3.92 -3.71 -10.65
C HIS A 183 -3.86 -5.16 -10.11
N TYR A 184 -4.98 -5.89 -10.21
CA TYR A 184 -5.01 -7.30 -9.82
C TYR A 184 -4.10 -8.15 -10.70
N HIS A 185 -4.11 -7.95 -12.02
CA HIS A 185 -3.28 -8.73 -12.95
C HIS A 185 -1.77 -8.47 -12.79
N ILE A 186 -1.37 -7.27 -12.34
CA ILE A 186 0.04 -6.94 -12.12
C ILE A 186 0.52 -7.18 -10.69
N ARG A 187 -0.33 -7.72 -9.79
CA ARG A 187 -0.04 -7.89 -8.36
C ARG A 187 1.16 -8.78 -8.06
N ASP A 188 1.48 -9.68 -8.99
CA ASP A 188 2.58 -10.65 -8.83
C ASP A 188 3.92 -10.08 -9.33
N THR A 189 3.91 -8.87 -9.92
CA THR A 189 5.12 -8.10 -10.27
C THR A 189 5.37 -7.04 -9.19
N PRO A 190 6.56 -6.96 -8.58
CA PRO A 190 6.86 -5.91 -7.61
C PRO A 190 6.71 -4.52 -8.22
N HIS A 191 5.82 -3.69 -7.65
CA HIS A 191 5.60 -2.33 -8.10
C HIS A 191 5.13 -1.40 -6.97
N ILE A 192 5.36 -0.11 -7.16
CA ILE A 192 4.77 0.95 -6.34
C ILE A 192 3.43 1.32 -6.97
N TRP A 193 2.38 1.42 -6.15
CA TRP A 193 1.07 1.90 -6.57
C TRP A 193 0.70 3.16 -5.80
N LEU A 194 0.54 4.29 -6.49
CA LEU A 194 0.09 5.56 -5.94
C LEU A 194 -1.22 5.96 -6.59
N GLU A 195 -2.18 6.42 -5.78
CA GLU A 195 -3.53 6.71 -6.27
C GLU A 195 -4.08 7.96 -5.61
N SER A 196 -4.46 8.96 -6.41
CA SER A 196 -5.19 10.13 -5.94
C SER A 196 -6.67 9.85 -6.05
N ALA A 197 -7.38 9.89 -4.92
CA ALA A 197 -8.83 9.80 -4.89
C ALA A 197 -9.33 11.22 -5.15
N GLY A 198 -10.01 11.47 -6.27
CA GLY A 198 -10.51 12.80 -6.58
C GLY A 198 -11.54 13.27 -5.54
N GLU A 199 -11.08 13.89 -4.45
CA GLU A 199 -11.94 14.50 -3.45
C GLU A 199 -12.55 15.78 -4.06
N GLN A 200 -13.88 15.88 -3.98
CA GLN A 200 -14.68 16.89 -4.67
C GLN A 200 -14.38 18.34 -4.25
N PHE A 201 -13.53 18.56 -3.23
CA PHE A 201 -13.27 19.86 -2.62
C PHE A 201 -12.08 20.63 -3.22
N PHE A 202 -11.17 20.00 -3.99
CA PHE A 202 -9.93 20.65 -4.46
C PHE A 202 -9.79 20.71 -5.98
N GLN A 203 -10.88 21.03 -6.70
CA GLN A 203 -10.95 21.08 -8.17
C GLN A 203 -10.02 22.11 -8.85
N ASN A 204 -9.27 22.94 -8.09
CA ASN A 204 -8.53 24.09 -8.65
C ASN A 204 -7.02 24.11 -8.39
N SER A 205 -6.40 23.06 -7.82
CA SER A 205 -4.94 23.04 -7.62
C SER A 205 -4.25 22.09 -8.61
N PRO A 206 -3.43 22.59 -9.55
CA PRO A 206 -2.81 21.79 -10.61
C PRO A 206 -1.82 20.71 -10.13
N PHE A 207 -1.51 20.67 -8.83
CA PHE A 207 -0.59 19.68 -8.25
C PHE A 207 -1.26 18.78 -7.20
N HIS A 208 -2.56 18.92 -6.96
CA HIS A 208 -3.23 18.24 -5.86
C HIS A 208 -3.04 16.72 -5.89
N ALA A 209 -3.22 16.09 -7.05
CA ALA A 209 -3.02 14.65 -7.18
C ALA A 209 -1.60 14.21 -6.79
N LEU A 210 -0.57 14.95 -7.24
CA LEU A 210 0.82 14.64 -6.88
C LEU A 210 1.10 14.89 -5.39
N THR A 211 0.43 15.85 -4.77
CA THR A 211 0.58 16.14 -3.33
C THR A 211 -0.08 15.11 -2.46
N GLU A 212 -1.24 14.60 -2.87
CA GLU A 212 -1.89 13.47 -2.19
C GLU A 212 -1.01 12.23 -2.30
N MET A 213 -0.50 11.93 -3.49
CA MET A 213 0.39 10.79 -3.70
C MET A 213 1.68 10.90 -2.88
N LEU A 214 2.27 12.10 -2.79
CA LEU A 214 3.44 12.33 -1.95
C LEU A 214 3.10 12.22 -0.46
N SER A 215 1.96 12.75 -0.02
CA SER A 215 1.49 12.61 1.37
C SER A 215 1.27 11.14 1.73
N GLN A 216 0.65 10.37 0.83
CA GLN A 216 0.50 8.94 0.98
C GLN A 216 1.87 8.27 1.10
N TRP A 217 2.83 8.62 0.25
CA TRP A 217 4.20 8.12 0.34
C TRP A 217 4.87 8.43 1.68
N LEU A 218 4.73 9.65 2.19
CA LEU A 218 5.28 10.03 3.50
C LEU A 218 4.64 9.25 4.65
N GLN A 219 3.33 8.96 4.57
CA GLN A 219 2.62 8.11 5.52
C GLN A 219 3.04 6.63 5.42
N MET A 220 3.36 6.14 4.23
CA MET A 220 3.87 4.77 4.02
C MET A 220 5.23 4.54 4.69
N GLN A 221 6.06 5.59 4.80
CA GLN A 221 7.38 5.53 5.45
C GLN A 221 7.32 5.55 7.00
N GLY A 222 6.11 5.43 7.57
CA GLY A 222 5.83 5.37 9.01
C GLY A 222 4.75 6.37 9.43
N GLY A 223 4.04 6.13 10.53
CA GLY A 223 3.08 7.10 11.11
C GLY A 223 3.80 8.16 11.95
N GLY A 224 3.49 9.44 11.74
CA GLY A 224 4.09 10.56 12.47
C GLY A 224 2.95 11.38 13.08
N ALA A 225 2.99 11.59 14.39
CA ALA A 225 1.86 12.19 15.11
C ALA A 225 1.91 13.73 15.08
N ASN A 226 3.07 14.31 14.72
CA ASN A 226 3.30 15.76 14.74
C ASN A 226 3.98 16.27 13.45
N ALA A 227 3.91 17.59 13.25
CA ALA A 227 4.43 18.25 12.07
C ALA A 227 5.96 18.15 11.91
N GLY A 228 6.72 18.08 13.01
CA GLY A 228 8.18 17.97 12.98
C GLY A 228 8.66 16.64 12.40
N GLU A 229 8.04 15.53 12.81
CA GLU A 229 8.32 14.20 12.27
C GLU A 229 7.97 14.09 10.77
N MET A 230 6.89 14.78 10.35
CA MET A 230 6.52 14.84 8.94
C MET A 230 7.54 15.62 8.12
N LEU A 231 8.06 16.73 8.66
CA LEU A 231 9.10 17.53 8.01
C LEU A 231 10.41 16.72 7.85
N GLU A 232 10.85 16.02 8.89
CA GLU A 232 12.06 15.17 8.83
C GLU A 232 11.92 14.01 7.84
N ARG A 233 10.69 13.52 7.61
CA ARG A 233 10.42 12.54 6.56
C ARG A 233 10.46 13.14 5.18
N LEU A 234 9.86 14.32 5.03
CA LEU A 234 9.92 15.05 3.77
C LEU A 234 11.38 15.30 3.38
N GLU A 235 12.21 15.74 4.32
CA GLU A 235 13.65 15.90 4.13
C GLU A 235 14.31 14.60 3.67
N ARG A 236 14.06 13.47 4.36
CA ARG A 236 14.62 12.18 3.98
C ARG A 236 14.21 11.73 2.58
N VAL A 237 12.94 11.88 2.23
CA VAL A 237 12.41 11.48 0.92
C VAL A 237 12.99 12.35 -0.20
N LEU A 238 13.04 13.67 0.00
CA LEU A 238 13.60 14.58 -0.99
C LEU A 238 15.13 14.41 -1.13
N ALA A 239 15.84 14.18 -0.02
CA ALA A 239 17.28 13.89 -0.05
C ALA A 239 17.56 12.59 -0.79
N TRP A 240 16.78 11.54 -0.51
CA TRP A 240 16.87 10.26 -1.21
C TRP A 240 16.61 10.42 -2.71
N ALA A 241 15.68 11.28 -3.10
CA ALA A 241 15.41 11.61 -4.50
C ALA A 241 16.54 12.44 -5.17
N GLY A 242 17.59 12.81 -4.43
CA GLY A 242 18.70 13.63 -4.93
C GLY A 242 18.33 15.10 -5.13
N LEU A 243 17.29 15.57 -4.45
CA LEU A 243 16.80 16.95 -4.56
C LEU A 243 17.48 17.86 -3.54
N LYS A 244 17.69 19.11 -3.94
CA LYS A 244 18.27 20.15 -3.09
C LYS A 244 17.27 20.56 -2.01
N LEU A 245 17.55 20.20 -0.76
CA LEU A 245 16.60 20.38 0.36
C LEU A 245 16.25 21.84 0.62
N ASP A 246 17.23 22.74 0.50
CA ASP A 246 17.08 24.19 0.65
C ASP A 246 16.02 24.79 -0.28
N GLU A 247 15.82 24.19 -1.44
CA GLU A 247 14.79 24.59 -2.40
C GLU A 247 13.53 23.70 -2.31
N ALA A 248 13.71 22.39 -2.25
CA ALA A 248 12.63 21.43 -2.40
C ALA A 248 11.71 21.37 -1.16
N VAL A 249 12.28 21.40 0.05
CA VAL A 249 11.51 21.32 1.29
C VAL A 249 10.54 22.48 1.43
N PRO A 250 10.93 23.77 1.34
CA PRO A 250 9.98 24.87 1.49
C PRO A 250 8.88 24.88 0.42
N LEU A 251 9.17 24.48 -0.82
CA LEU A 251 8.16 24.39 -1.89
C LEU A 251 7.08 23.34 -1.60
N VAL A 252 7.49 22.17 -1.12
CA VAL A 252 6.57 21.07 -0.83
C VAL A 252 5.89 21.25 0.53
N ALA A 253 6.61 21.75 1.53
CA ALA A 253 6.07 21.97 2.87
C ALA A 253 4.94 23.00 2.86
N GLU A 254 5.07 24.07 2.08
CA GLU A 254 3.97 25.03 1.90
C GLU A 254 2.71 24.38 1.32
N LEU A 255 2.89 23.46 0.37
CA LEU A 255 1.81 22.76 -0.29
C LEU A 255 1.15 21.70 0.59
N LEU A 256 1.89 21.17 1.56
CA LEU A 256 1.41 20.23 2.58
C LEU A 256 0.99 20.94 3.89
N GLU A 257 1.00 22.28 3.91
CA GLU A 257 0.73 23.10 5.10
C GLU A 257 1.61 22.74 6.32
N LEU A 258 2.85 22.33 6.06
CA LEU A 258 3.81 21.92 7.08
C LEU A 258 4.67 23.12 7.57
N PRO A 259 4.72 23.37 8.88
CA PRO A 259 5.60 24.40 9.43
C PRO A 259 7.07 24.00 9.30
N VAL A 260 7.85 24.81 8.56
CA VAL A 260 9.30 24.63 8.38
C VAL A 260 10.15 25.37 9.42
N GLY A 261 9.56 26.33 10.15
CA GLY A 261 10.25 27.15 11.14
C GLY A 261 11.44 27.93 10.56
N GLU A 262 12.48 28.15 11.37
CA GLU A 262 13.71 28.83 10.93
C GLU A 262 14.66 27.94 10.12
N ARG A 263 14.37 26.63 9.96
CA ARG A 263 15.23 25.69 9.24
C ARG A 263 15.31 25.99 7.74
N TYR A 264 14.22 26.49 7.16
CA TYR A 264 14.14 26.85 5.75
C TYR A 264 13.60 28.28 5.62
N PRO A 265 14.39 29.23 5.11
CA PRO A 265 13.91 30.58 4.86
C PRO A 265 12.85 30.59 3.75
N ALA A 266 11.93 31.55 3.82
CA ALA A 266 10.90 31.72 2.81
C ALA A 266 11.54 32.01 1.44
N LEU A 267 11.15 31.24 0.43
CA LEU A 267 11.65 31.41 -0.93
C LEU A 267 10.98 32.62 -1.60
N ALA A 268 11.77 33.63 -1.96
CA ALA A 268 11.31 34.82 -2.66
C ALA A 268 11.20 34.57 -4.18
N PHE A 269 10.30 33.68 -4.59
CA PHE A 269 9.99 33.42 -6.00
C PHE A 269 8.69 34.09 -6.43
N VAL A 270 8.67 34.58 -7.67
CA VAL A 270 7.43 34.98 -8.36
C VAL A 270 6.53 33.72 -8.51
N PRO A 271 5.20 33.81 -8.40
CA PRO A 271 4.31 32.64 -8.40
C PRO A 271 4.54 31.64 -9.55
N GLU A 272 4.83 32.13 -10.75
CA GLU A 272 5.09 31.29 -11.92
C GLU A 272 6.40 30.49 -11.81
N GLN A 273 7.46 31.11 -11.30
CA GLN A 273 8.74 30.43 -11.05
C GLN A 273 8.61 29.39 -9.95
N LYS A 274 7.88 29.72 -8.88
CA LYS A 274 7.57 28.80 -7.79
C LYS A 274 6.85 27.55 -8.29
N ARG A 275 5.83 27.75 -9.11
CA ARG A 275 5.06 26.68 -9.77
C ARG A 275 5.95 25.77 -10.63
N ARG A 276 6.83 26.36 -11.46
CA ARG A 276 7.74 25.59 -12.32
C ARG A 276 8.74 24.76 -11.51
N ARG A 277 9.30 25.33 -10.44
CA ARG A 277 10.25 24.64 -9.55
C ARG A 277 9.56 23.54 -8.74
N LEU A 278 8.37 23.80 -8.22
CA LEU A 278 7.56 22.79 -7.54
C LEU A 278 7.28 21.59 -8.46
N PHE A 279 6.88 21.84 -9.71
CA PHE A 279 6.70 20.76 -10.68
C PHE A 279 7.99 19.95 -10.89
N ALA A 280 9.14 20.62 -11.03
CA ALA A 280 10.42 19.94 -11.19
C ALA A 280 10.78 19.09 -9.96
N VAL A 281 10.50 19.57 -8.75
CA VAL A 281 10.71 18.84 -7.48
C VAL A 281 9.81 17.59 -7.43
N LEU A 282 8.52 17.74 -7.71
CA LEU A 282 7.58 16.61 -7.70
C LEU A 282 7.95 15.57 -8.76
N MET A 283 8.30 16.00 -9.97
CA MET A 283 8.76 15.09 -11.02
C MET A 283 10.08 14.40 -10.65
N GLY A 284 11.01 15.11 -10.01
CA GLY A 284 12.25 14.52 -9.51
C GLY A 284 12.00 13.40 -8.51
N TRP A 285 11.03 13.58 -7.60
CA TRP A 285 10.58 12.53 -6.70
C TRP A 285 9.94 11.35 -7.45
N VAL A 286 9.04 11.60 -8.40
CA VAL A 286 8.41 10.54 -9.22
C VAL A 286 9.46 9.71 -9.96
N PHE A 287 10.46 10.36 -10.57
CA PHE A 287 11.53 9.65 -11.26
C PHE A 287 12.45 8.89 -10.30
N ALA A 288 12.72 9.40 -9.10
CA ALA A 288 13.46 8.66 -8.09
C ALA A 288 12.67 7.41 -7.65
N ALA A 289 11.36 7.53 -7.41
CA ALA A 289 10.46 6.41 -7.11
C ALA A 289 10.49 5.35 -8.23
N ALA A 290 10.37 5.78 -9.49
CA ALA A 290 10.40 4.87 -10.64
C ALA A 290 11.75 4.15 -10.85
N ARG A 291 12.86 4.71 -10.34
CA ARG A 291 14.18 4.05 -10.37
C ARG A 291 14.33 2.97 -9.29
N LEU A 292 13.59 3.10 -8.18
CA LEU A 292 13.60 2.10 -7.12
C LEU A 292 12.87 0.83 -7.56
N GLN A 293 11.69 1.02 -8.15
CA GLN A 293 10.82 -0.06 -8.59
C GLN A 293 9.83 0.49 -9.63
N ALA A 294 9.27 -0.39 -10.46
CA ALA A 294 8.24 0.00 -11.40
C ALA A 294 7.08 0.72 -10.68
N LEU A 295 6.66 1.86 -11.20
CA LEU A 295 5.70 2.77 -10.55
C LEU A 295 4.43 2.89 -11.40
N VAL A 296 3.28 2.68 -10.77
CA VAL A 296 1.98 3.03 -11.33
C VAL A 296 1.37 4.17 -10.53
N MET A 297 1.05 5.26 -11.21
CA MET A 297 0.30 6.38 -10.65
C MET A 297 -1.09 6.42 -11.30
N VAL A 298 -2.13 6.33 -10.48
CA VAL A 298 -3.53 6.46 -10.92
C VAL A 298 -4.07 7.79 -10.45
N VAL A 299 -4.46 8.63 -11.41
CA VAL A 299 -5.09 9.91 -11.15
C VAL A 299 -6.54 9.81 -11.64
N GLU A 300 -7.49 9.80 -10.71
CA GLU A 300 -8.90 9.93 -11.07
C GLU A 300 -9.24 11.42 -11.27
N ASP A 301 -9.61 11.80 -12.49
CA ASP A 301 -10.14 13.13 -12.78
C ASP A 301 -11.68 13.12 -12.72
N PHE A 302 -12.26 13.96 -11.85
CA PHE A 302 -13.68 14.26 -11.85
C PHE A 302 -13.95 15.49 -12.71
N ASN A 303 -13.89 15.33 -14.02
CA ASN A 303 -14.38 16.34 -14.94
C ASN A 303 -15.74 15.92 -15.51
N ARG A 304 -16.83 16.49 -14.95
CA ARG A 304 -18.04 16.93 -15.69
C ARG A 304 -19.15 17.47 -14.76
N ARG A 305 -19.37 18.79 -14.82
CA ARG A 305 -20.64 19.57 -14.80
C ARG A 305 -20.26 21.04 -14.50
N GLN A 306 -20.55 22.09 -15.25
CA GLN A 306 -21.51 22.39 -16.32
C GLN A 306 -20.94 23.53 -17.20
N CYS A 307 -20.97 23.39 -18.52
CA CYS A 307 -21.13 24.54 -19.42
C CYS A 307 -22.36 24.23 -20.29
N CYS A 308 -23.52 24.69 -19.83
CA CYS A 308 -24.57 25.22 -20.69
C CYS A 308 -24.67 26.71 -20.35
#